data_AF-A0A117SWY6-F1
#
_entry.id   AF-A0A117SWY6-F1
#
_cell.length_a   1.000
_cell.length_b   1.000
_cell.length_c   1.000
_cell.angle_alpha   90.00
_cell.angle_beta   90.00
_cell.angle_gamma   90.00
#
_symmetry.space_group_name_H-M   'P 1'
#
loop_
_entity.id
_entity.type
_entity.pdbx_description
1 polymer ?
#
loop_
_entity_poly.entity_id
_entity_poly.type
_entity_poly.pdbx_seq_one_letter_code
_entity_poly.pdbx_strand_id
1 'polypeptide(L)'
;MRMTWLRRDLRTIDLVALGYSDVSSTYYFILGVVALYSGSSLIVTMLLGSLSMWIVGLAYAEFGSAIPRTGGAYYYIRRELGDSMGFIAGWLLSFDQILMVAYGALGATNYLGGFIPLLSTWPINSLVSIIIIALLMVVNILGIKTSARFNLALLTIDLLGISTLLIIGYLSLLTGKTPVITATHPSINNIMSRLAYSLRGSFGFS
;
A
#
# COMPACT_ATOMS: atom_id res chain seq x y z
N MET A 1 33.04 -9.91 6.79
CA MET A 1 32.40 -10.78 7.80
C MET A 1 30.97 -11.09 7.35
N ARG A 2 30.68 -12.33 6.95
CA ARG A 2 29.29 -12.79 6.77
C ARG A 2 28.72 -13.02 8.16
N MET A 3 27.73 -12.22 8.57
CA MET A 3 27.01 -12.42 9.83
C MET A 3 26.28 -13.77 9.76
N THR A 4 26.74 -14.77 10.51
CA THR A 4 26.26 -16.16 10.45
C THR A 4 24.95 -16.40 11.19
N TRP A 5 24.35 -15.37 11.82
CA TRP A 5 23.15 -15.52 12.66
C TRP A 5 21.81 -15.33 11.93
N LEU A 6 21.78 -14.75 10.72
CA LEU A 6 20.55 -14.75 9.90
C LEU A 6 20.51 -16.03 9.07
N ARG A 7 19.69 -17.01 9.49
CA ARG A 7 19.29 -18.11 8.61
C ARG A 7 18.53 -17.50 7.43
N ARG A 8 19.09 -17.64 6.21
CA ARG A 8 18.32 -17.44 4.98
C ARG A 8 17.32 -18.58 4.86
N ASP A 9 16.19 -18.45 5.56
CA ASP A 9 15.08 -19.42 5.49
C ASP A 9 14.08 -19.07 4.38
N LEU A 10 14.14 -17.83 3.87
CA LEU A 10 13.26 -17.36 2.81
C LEU A 10 13.89 -17.60 1.44
N ARG A 11 13.19 -18.33 0.59
CA ARG A 11 13.53 -18.49 -0.84
C ARG A 11 13.14 -17.22 -1.60
N THR A 12 13.66 -17.07 -2.81
CA THR A 12 13.33 -15.93 -3.68
C THR A 12 11.83 -15.77 -3.89
N ILE A 13 11.10 -16.88 -4.01
CA ILE A 13 9.64 -16.87 -4.15
C ILE A 13 8.97 -16.31 -2.89
N ASP A 14 9.48 -16.67 -1.70
CA ASP A 14 8.94 -16.17 -0.44
C ASP A 14 9.17 -14.65 -0.31
N LEU A 15 10.32 -14.17 -0.77
CA LEU A 15 10.61 -12.72 -0.79
C LEU A 15 9.72 -11.96 -1.77
N VAL A 16 9.48 -12.52 -2.96
CA VAL A 16 8.57 -11.92 -3.95
C VAL A 16 7.13 -11.94 -3.43
N ALA A 17 6.69 -13.03 -2.80
CA ALA A 17 5.36 -13.14 -2.22
C ALA A 17 5.16 -12.14 -1.06
N LEU A 18 6.15 -11.97 -0.19
CA LEU A 18 6.11 -10.97 0.87
C LEU A 18 6.04 -9.55 0.31
N GLY A 19 6.88 -9.21 -0.67
CA GLY A 19 6.83 -7.89 -1.32
C GLY A 19 5.51 -7.65 -2.05
N TYR A 20 4.94 -8.66 -2.71
CA TYR A 20 3.64 -8.54 -3.36
C TYR A 20 2.50 -8.34 -2.35
N SER A 21 2.52 -9.08 -1.23
CA SER A 21 1.52 -8.96 -0.16
C SER A 21 1.45 -7.57 0.44
N ASP A 22 2.61 -6.92 0.57
CA ASP A 22 2.70 -5.59 1.16
C ASP A 22 2.03 -4.54 0.25
N VAL A 23 2.35 -4.59 -1.04
CA VAL A 23 1.83 -3.66 -2.05
C VAL A 23 0.34 -3.89 -2.35
N SER A 24 -0.12 -5.15 -2.38
CA SER A 24 -1.50 -5.47 -2.79
C SER A 24 -2.54 -4.78 -1.90
N SER A 25 -2.32 -4.78 -0.58
CA SER A 25 -3.23 -4.24 0.43
C SER A 25 -3.60 -2.76 0.19
N THR A 26 -2.60 -1.95 -0.17
CA THR A 26 -2.76 -0.50 -0.40
C THR A 26 -3.42 -0.21 -1.74
N TYR A 27 -3.15 -1.04 -2.74
CA TYR A 27 -3.70 -0.87 -4.09
C TYR A 27 -5.22 -0.93 -4.09
N TYR A 28 -5.84 -1.83 -3.31
CA TYR A 28 -7.31 -1.95 -3.25
C TYR A 28 -8.00 -0.70 -2.70
N PHE A 29 -7.47 -0.17 -1.60
CA PHE A 29 -8.05 1.02 -0.95
C PHE A 29 -7.97 2.21 -1.90
N ILE A 30 -6.85 2.37 -2.60
CA ILE A 30 -6.64 3.50 -3.48
C ILE A 30 -7.45 3.39 -4.77
N LEU A 31 -7.71 2.18 -5.29
CA LEU A 31 -8.44 2.00 -6.54
C LEU A 31 -9.83 2.64 -6.48
N GLY A 32 -10.52 2.48 -5.34
CA GLY A 32 -11.82 3.13 -5.10
C GLY A 32 -11.71 4.65 -5.08
N VAL A 33 -10.69 5.19 -4.40
CA VAL A 33 -10.44 6.63 -4.32
C VAL A 33 -10.11 7.20 -5.70
N VAL A 34 -9.15 6.59 -6.41
CA VAL A 34 -8.75 7.02 -7.76
C VAL A 34 -9.92 6.88 -8.72
N ALA A 35 -10.76 5.86 -8.62
CA ALA A 35 -11.98 5.75 -9.43
C ALA A 35 -12.91 6.97 -9.23
N LEU A 36 -13.17 7.38 -7.98
CA LEU A 36 -14.03 8.54 -7.68
C LEU A 36 -13.48 9.85 -8.28
N TYR A 37 -12.16 10.08 -8.24
CA TYR A 37 -11.53 11.31 -8.75
C TYR A 37 -11.21 11.25 -10.26
N SER A 38 -10.91 10.07 -10.79
CA SER A 38 -10.49 9.87 -12.18
C SER A 38 -11.66 9.55 -13.13
N GLY A 39 -12.82 9.12 -12.64
CA GLY A 39 -14.00 8.87 -13.46
C GLY A 39 -13.69 8.07 -14.72
N SER A 40 -14.05 8.62 -15.89
CA SER A 40 -13.80 8.00 -17.20
C SER A 40 -12.33 7.87 -17.59
N SER A 41 -11.41 8.63 -16.99
CA SER A 41 -9.98 8.57 -17.28
C SER A 41 -9.19 7.71 -16.29
N LEU A 42 -9.87 6.87 -15.50
CA LEU A 42 -9.26 5.96 -14.52
C LEU A 42 -8.11 5.15 -15.11
N ILE A 43 -8.34 4.52 -16.26
CA ILE A 43 -7.36 3.65 -16.94
C ILE A 43 -6.08 4.43 -17.24
N VAL A 44 -6.19 5.63 -17.81
CA VAL A 44 -5.03 6.47 -18.17
C VAL A 44 -4.27 6.91 -16.91
N THR A 45 -4.98 7.34 -15.87
CA THR A 45 -4.33 7.78 -14.62
C THR A 45 -3.63 6.64 -13.88
N MET A 46 -4.16 5.42 -13.96
CA MET A 46 -3.55 4.23 -13.37
C MET A 46 -2.34 3.77 -14.17
N LEU A 47 -2.42 3.75 -15.51
CA LEU A 47 -1.28 3.41 -16.35
C LEU A 47 -0.09 4.35 -16.12
N LEU A 48 -0.35 5.66 -16.03
CA LEU A 48 0.71 6.63 -15.74
C LEU A 48 1.30 6.43 -14.33
N GLY A 49 0.47 6.21 -13.32
CA GLY A 49 0.94 5.97 -11.95
C GLY A 49 1.76 4.67 -11.82
N SER A 50 1.30 3.59 -12.45
CA SER A 50 2.01 2.31 -12.49
C SER A 50 3.32 2.41 -13.26
N LEU A 51 3.37 3.16 -14.36
CA LEU A 51 4.60 3.38 -15.11
C LEU A 51 5.64 4.13 -14.26
N SER A 52 5.24 5.16 -13.53
CA SER A 52 6.12 5.86 -12.60
C SER A 52 6.69 4.93 -11.53
N MET A 53 5.87 4.07 -10.93
CA MET A 53 6.38 3.11 -9.95
C MET A 53 7.24 2.02 -10.56
N TRP A 54 6.99 1.62 -11.79
CA TRP A 54 7.83 0.65 -12.47
C TRP A 54 9.25 1.19 -12.66
N ILE A 55 9.39 2.47 -13.01
CA ILE A 55 10.68 3.15 -13.09
C ILE A 55 11.37 3.20 -11.72
N VAL A 56 10.63 3.54 -10.66
CA VAL A 56 11.16 3.54 -9.29
C VAL A 56 11.62 2.13 -8.88
N GLY A 57 10.82 1.10 -9.16
CA GLY A 57 11.15 -0.30 -8.88
C GLY A 57 12.41 -0.78 -9.60
N LEU A 58 12.62 -0.36 -10.85
CA LEU A 58 13.85 -0.64 -11.59
C LEU A 58 15.07 0.03 -10.95
N ALA A 59 14.95 1.29 -10.51
CA ALA A 59 16.02 1.97 -9.79
C ALA A 59 16.36 1.26 -8.46
N TYR A 60 15.34 0.83 -7.71
CA TYR A 60 15.55 0.03 -6.49
C TYR A 60 16.20 -1.34 -6.78
N ALA A 61 15.86 -1.99 -7.90
CA ALA A 61 16.50 -3.23 -8.31
C ALA A 61 17.98 -3.02 -8.66
N GLU A 62 18.31 -1.92 -9.33
CA GLU A 62 19.69 -1.53 -9.63
C GLU A 62 20.48 -1.29 -8.33
N PHE A 63 19.97 -0.47 -7.40
CA PHE A 63 20.62 -0.23 -6.12
C PHE A 63 20.73 -1.49 -5.25
N GLY A 64 19.69 -2.33 -5.24
CA GLY A 64 19.68 -3.59 -4.49
C GLY A 64 20.71 -4.60 -5.00
N SER A 65 20.93 -4.65 -6.31
CA SER A 65 21.95 -5.52 -6.92
C SER A 65 23.36 -4.95 -6.77
N ALA A 66 23.54 -3.64 -6.87
CA ALA A 66 24.83 -2.96 -6.71
C ALA A 66 25.31 -2.90 -5.25
N ILE A 67 24.38 -2.85 -4.29
CA ILE A 67 24.67 -2.63 -2.88
C ILE A 67 23.94 -3.71 -2.03
N PRO A 68 24.52 -4.93 -1.91
CA PRO A 68 23.92 -6.03 -1.17
C PRO A 68 24.16 -5.88 0.35
N ARG A 69 23.77 -4.73 0.92
CA ARG A 69 23.84 -4.40 2.34
C ARG A 69 22.42 -4.24 2.88
N THR A 70 22.20 -4.73 4.10
CA THR A 70 20.96 -4.53 4.83
C THR A 70 20.83 -3.05 5.24
N GLY A 71 19.66 -2.46 5.05
CA GLY A 71 19.39 -1.06 5.41
C GLY A 71 18.53 -0.27 4.43
N GLY A 72 18.16 -0.86 3.29
CA GLY A 72 17.20 -0.28 2.33
C GLY A 72 17.57 1.12 1.85
N ALA A 73 16.55 1.94 1.59
CA ALA A 73 16.70 3.30 1.06
C ALA A 73 17.58 4.21 1.95
N TYR A 74 17.49 4.07 3.28
CA TYR A 74 18.32 4.80 4.23
C TYR A 74 19.81 4.61 3.95
N TYR A 75 20.24 3.36 3.72
CA TYR A 75 21.64 3.05 3.48
C TYR A 75 22.13 3.58 2.13
N TYR A 76 21.29 3.53 1.10
CA TYR A 76 21.62 4.06 -0.23
C TYR A 76 21.85 5.57 -0.16
N ILE A 77 20.92 6.30 0.49
CA ILE A 77 21.02 7.76 0.64
C ILE A 77 22.22 8.14 1.50
N ARG A 78 22.43 7.45 2.63
CA ARG A 78 23.58 7.71 3.51
C ARG A 78 24.91 7.52 2.79
N ARG A 79 25.03 6.50 1.94
CA ARG A 79 26.26 6.18 1.21
C ARG A 79 26.60 7.25 0.17
N GLU A 80 25.62 7.71 -0.60
CA GLU A 80 25.85 8.64 -1.71
C GLU A 80 25.82 10.11 -1.28
N LEU A 81 25.01 10.48 -0.28
CA LEU A 81 24.76 11.87 0.13
C LEU A 81 25.28 12.21 1.54
N GLY A 82 25.84 11.23 2.26
CA GLY A 82 26.44 11.42 3.58
C GLY A 82 25.48 11.25 4.77
N ASP A 83 26.03 11.36 5.99
CA ASP A 83 25.34 11.03 7.24
C ASP A 83 24.13 11.93 7.55
N SER A 84 24.18 13.22 7.20
CA SER A 84 23.07 14.16 7.43
C SER A 84 21.84 13.82 6.59
N MET A 85 22.03 13.55 5.30
CA MET A 85 20.96 13.14 4.39
C MET A 85 20.46 11.74 4.72
N GLY A 86 21.37 10.84 5.13
CA GLY A 86 20.99 9.54 5.68
C GLY A 86 20.06 9.68 6.89
N PHE A 87 20.39 10.53 7.86
CA PHE A 87 19.55 10.76 9.04
C PHE A 87 18.15 11.25 8.67
N ILE A 88 18.05 12.22 7.75
CA ILE A 88 16.76 12.72 7.25
C ILE A 88 15.96 11.59 6.58
N ALA A 89 16.60 10.79 5.71
CA ALA A 89 15.94 9.67 5.05
C ALA A 89 15.41 8.63 6.04
N GLY A 90 16.15 8.33 7.10
CA GLY A 90 15.69 7.41 8.15
C GLY A 90 14.44 7.92 8.88
N TRP A 91 14.38 9.22 9.17
CA TRP A 91 13.20 9.84 9.76
C TRP A 91 12.01 9.87 8.79
N LEU A 92 12.24 10.19 7.51
CA LEU A 92 11.18 10.18 6.50
C LEU A 92 10.58 8.78 6.34
N LEU A 93 11.41 7.73 6.29
CA LEU A 93 10.93 6.35 6.29
C LEU A 93 10.13 6.02 7.55
N SER A 94 10.57 6.48 8.72
CA SER A 94 9.84 6.24 9.97
C SER A 94 8.48 6.94 9.98
N PHE A 95 8.40 8.18 9.49
CA PHE A 95 7.14 8.92 9.39
C PHE A 95 6.20 8.31 8.35
N ASP A 96 6.73 7.84 7.23
CA ASP A 96 5.96 7.13 6.21
C ASP A 96 5.26 5.89 6.79
N GLN A 97 5.99 5.07 7.55
CA GLN A 97 5.42 3.91 8.25
C GLN A 97 4.34 4.30 9.27
N ILE A 98 4.56 5.36 10.05
CA ILE A 98 3.57 5.85 11.02
C ILE A 98 2.30 6.30 10.31
N LEU A 99 2.43 7.03 9.20
CA LEU A 99 1.31 7.47 8.38
C LEU A 99 0.56 6.28 7.78
N MET A 100 1.28 5.28 7.27
CA MET A 100 0.68 4.07 6.69
C MET A 100 -0.21 3.34 7.71
N VAL A 101 0.26 3.15 8.94
CA VAL A 101 -0.52 2.55 10.03
C VAL A 101 -1.75 3.40 10.37
N ALA A 102 -1.59 4.72 10.47
CA ALA A 102 -2.69 5.63 10.77
C ALA A 102 -3.78 5.61 9.69
N TYR A 103 -3.40 5.69 8.41
CA TYR A 103 -4.32 5.61 7.29
C TYR A 103 -5.02 4.25 7.21
N GLY A 104 -4.30 3.15 7.42
CA GLY A 104 -4.88 1.81 7.44
C GLY A 104 -5.96 1.66 8.52
N ALA A 105 -5.69 2.15 9.73
CA ALA A 105 -6.66 2.10 10.84
C ALA A 105 -7.87 3.02 10.61
N LEU A 106 -7.69 4.18 9.99
CA LEU A 106 -8.81 5.05 9.59
C LEU A 106 -9.64 4.40 8.47
N GLY A 107 -8.99 3.77 7.49
CA GLY A 107 -9.64 3.01 6.43
C GLY A 107 -10.50 1.88 7.00
N ALA A 108 -9.97 1.11 7.95
CA ALA A 108 -10.70 0.04 8.62
C ALA A 108 -11.93 0.55 9.39
N THR A 109 -11.78 1.62 10.17
CA THR A 109 -12.91 2.21 10.91
C THR A 109 -13.98 2.76 9.97
N ASN A 110 -13.59 3.47 8.91
CA ASN A 110 -14.54 4.00 7.93
C ASN A 110 -15.26 2.87 7.15
N TYR A 111 -14.57 1.76 6.89
CA TYR A 111 -15.16 0.58 6.28
C TYR A 111 -16.24 -0.03 7.19
N LEU A 112 -15.96 -0.18 8.49
CA LEU A 112 -16.96 -0.57 9.49
C LEU A 112 -18.11 0.45 9.60
N GLY A 113 -17.80 1.72 9.34
CA GLY A 113 -18.74 2.83 9.23
C GLY A 113 -19.83 2.66 8.17
N GLY A 114 -19.59 1.85 7.14
CA GLY A 114 -20.61 1.46 6.17
C GLY A 114 -21.72 0.58 6.77
N PHE A 115 -21.44 -0.15 7.85
CA PHE A 115 -22.41 -0.95 8.59
C PHE A 115 -22.95 -0.22 9.83
N ILE A 116 -22.10 0.55 10.50
CA ILE A 116 -22.44 1.29 11.72
C ILE A 116 -22.10 2.78 11.48
N PRO A 117 -23.08 3.61 11.06
CA PRO A 117 -22.83 5.00 10.65
C PRO A 117 -22.13 5.87 11.71
N LEU A 118 -22.30 5.55 13.00
CA LEU A 118 -21.64 6.25 14.11
C LEU A 118 -20.10 6.20 13.99
N LEU A 119 -19.55 5.12 13.43
CA LEU A 119 -18.10 4.94 13.25
C LEU A 119 -17.53 5.81 12.12
N SER A 120 -18.36 6.39 11.26
CA SER A 120 -17.94 7.33 10.21
C SER A 120 -17.90 8.79 10.69
N THR A 121 -18.43 9.07 11.88
CA THR A 121 -18.56 10.43 12.38
C THR A 121 -17.37 10.82 13.25
N TRP A 122 -16.81 12.01 12.98
CA TRP A 122 -15.82 12.61 13.86
C TRP A 122 -16.50 13.07 15.16
N PRO A 123 -15.93 12.83 16.36
CA PRO A 123 -14.58 12.30 16.65
C PRO A 123 -14.51 10.78 16.87
N ILE A 124 -15.65 10.08 16.82
CA ILE A 124 -15.75 8.64 17.17
C ILE A 124 -14.87 7.79 16.26
N ASN A 125 -14.82 8.12 14.97
CA ASN A 125 -13.98 7.43 14.00
C ASN A 125 -12.49 7.44 14.40
N SER A 126 -11.95 8.58 14.81
CA SER A 126 -10.55 8.74 15.20
C SER A 126 -10.25 7.98 16.49
N LEU A 127 -11.16 8.01 17.47
CA LEU A 127 -10.99 7.27 18.72
C LEU A 127 -10.94 5.75 18.48
N VAL A 128 -11.84 5.24 17.64
CA VAL A 128 -11.88 3.80 17.31
C VAL A 128 -10.63 3.39 16.53
N SER A 129 -10.14 4.20 15.60
CA SER A 129 -8.88 3.93 14.91
C SER A 129 -7.68 3.89 15.86
N ILE A 130 -7.61 4.79 16.85
CA ILE A 130 -6.56 4.75 17.89
C ILE A 130 -6.63 3.44 18.69
N ILE A 131 -7.83 3.00 19.05
CA ILE A 131 -8.04 1.72 19.76
C ILE A 131 -7.57 0.54 18.90
N ILE A 132 -7.90 0.53 17.60
CA ILE A 132 -7.45 -0.51 16.66
C ILE A 132 -5.92 -0.53 16.58
N ILE A 133 -5.27 0.62 16.45
CA ILE A 133 -3.79 0.71 16.42
C ILE A 133 -3.19 0.18 17.72
N ALA A 134 -3.74 0.58 18.88
CA ALA A 134 -3.25 0.12 20.18
C ALA A 134 -3.40 -1.40 20.33
N LEU A 135 -4.53 -1.97 19.89
CA LEU A 135 -4.74 -3.42 19.89
C LEU A 135 -3.74 -4.14 19.00
N LEU A 136 -3.55 -3.67 17.76
CA LEU A 136 -2.58 -4.23 16.82
C LEU A 136 -1.15 -4.13 17.36
N MET A 137 -0.81 -3.02 18.02
CA MET A 137 0.48 -2.83 18.67
C MET A 137 0.69 -3.86 19.80
N VAL A 138 -0.31 -4.06 20.66
CA VAL A 138 -0.24 -5.09 21.71
C VAL A 138 -0.05 -6.48 21.11
N VAL A 139 -0.83 -6.82 20.08
CA VAL A 139 -0.69 -8.10 19.37
C VAL A 139 0.71 -8.27 18.76
N ASN A 140 1.26 -7.20 18.18
CA ASN A 140 2.59 -7.18 17.59
C ASN A 140 3.68 -7.39 18.66
N ILE A 141 3.57 -6.70 19.81
CA ILE A 141 4.51 -6.83 20.94
C ILE A 141 4.44 -8.21 21.59
N LEU A 142 3.24 -8.80 21.70
CA LEU A 142 3.05 -10.17 22.19
C LEU A 142 3.68 -11.22 21.26
N GLY A 143 4.19 -10.80 20.11
CA GLY A 143 5.07 -11.62 19.29
C GLY A 143 4.34 -12.83 18.72
N ILE A 144 3.09 -12.64 18.28
CA ILE A 144 2.47 -13.58 17.35
C ILE A 144 3.35 -13.58 16.11
N LYS A 145 4.36 -14.46 16.12
CA LYS A 145 5.24 -14.68 14.97
C LYS A 145 4.32 -15.06 13.84
N THR A 146 4.10 -14.14 12.92
CA THR A 146 3.26 -14.33 11.76
C THR A 146 3.88 -15.49 11.00
N SER A 147 3.27 -16.67 11.13
CA SER A 147 3.79 -17.87 10.47
C SER A 147 3.80 -17.59 8.97
N ALA A 148 4.86 -18.00 8.26
CA ALA A 148 4.89 -17.89 6.79
C ALA A 148 3.62 -18.51 6.15
N ARG A 149 3.03 -19.53 6.79
CA ARG A 149 1.76 -20.13 6.38
C ARG A 149 0.56 -19.22 6.60
N PHE A 150 0.56 -18.39 7.64
CA PHE A 150 -0.49 -17.40 7.90
C PHE A 150 -0.46 -16.29 6.87
N ASN A 151 0.72 -15.76 6.54
CA ASN A 151 0.87 -14.79 5.46
C ASN A 151 0.45 -15.37 4.10
N LEU A 152 0.84 -16.62 3.80
CA LEU A 152 0.39 -17.30 2.59
C LEU A 152 -1.14 -17.48 2.56
N ALA A 153 -1.77 -17.78 3.70
CA ALA A 153 -3.23 -17.89 3.80
C ALA A 153 -3.93 -16.54 3.55
N LEU A 154 -3.43 -15.44 4.14
CA LEU A 154 -3.95 -14.09 3.87
C LEU A 154 -3.81 -13.73 2.38
N LEU A 155 -2.65 -13.98 1.80
CA LEU A 155 -2.40 -13.82 0.36
C LEU A 155 -3.39 -14.61 -0.51
N THR A 156 -3.74 -15.84 -0.10
CA THR A 156 -4.71 -16.64 -0.86
C THR A 156 -6.11 -16.05 -0.77
N ILE A 157 -6.51 -15.57 0.41
CA ILE A 157 -7.80 -14.89 0.62
C ILE A 157 -7.86 -13.62 -0.22
N ASP A 158 -6.79 -12.82 -0.24
CA ASP A 158 -6.71 -11.59 -1.03
C ASP A 158 -6.85 -11.87 -2.52
N LEU A 159 -6.13 -12.87 -3.05
CA LEU A 159 -6.23 -13.27 -4.46
C LEU A 159 -7.64 -13.77 -4.82
N LEU A 160 -8.32 -14.47 -3.92
CA LEU A 160 -9.72 -14.87 -4.10
C LEU A 160 -10.66 -13.66 -4.06
N GLY A 161 -10.39 -12.69 -3.20
CA GLY A 161 -11.10 -11.40 -3.17
C GLY A 161 -10.99 -10.66 -4.50
N ILE A 162 -9.79 -10.62 -5.09
CA ILE A 162 -9.59 -10.00 -6.42
C ILE A 162 -10.37 -10.76 -7.50
N SER A 163 -10.23 -12.08 -7.55
CA SER A 163 -10.84 -12.87 -8.62
C SER A 163 -12.36 -12.75 -8.59
N THR A 164 -12.97 -12.76 -7.41
CA THR A 164 -14.41 -12.53 -7.25
C THR A 164 -14.83 -11.13 -7.67
N LEU A 165 -14.11 -10.08 -7.29
CA LEU A 165 -14.38 -8.71 -7.74
C LEU A 165 -14.28 -8.56 -9.26
N LEU A 166 -13.29 -9.18 -9.89
CA LEU A 166 -13.12 -9.17 -11.35
C LEU A 166 -14.27 -9.90 -12.06
N ILE A 167 -14.70 -11.05 -11.54
CA ILE A 167 -15.83 -11.82 -12.09
C ILE A 167 -17.12 -11.01 -11.97
N ILE A 168 -17.41 -10.43 -10.80
CA ILE A 168 -18.59 -9.59 -10.58
C ILE A 168 -18.55 -8.37 -11.49
N GLY A 169 -17.40 -7.70 -11.62
CA GLY A 169 -17.21 -6.57 -12.52
C GLY A 169 -17.47 -6.96 -13.98
N TYR A 170 -16.93 -8.09 -14.43
CA TYR A 170 -17.15 -8.61 -15.78
C TYR A 170 -18.63 -8.94 -16.05
N LEU A 171 -19.31 -9.62 -15.11
CA LEU A 171 -20.75 -9.92 -15.23
C LEU A 171 -21.61 -8.65 -15.21
N SER A 172 -21.21 -7.62 -14.46
CA SER A 172 -21.89 -6.32 -14.42
C SER A 172 -21.77 -5.57 -15.76
N LEU A 173 -20.64 -5.72 -16.47
CA LEU A 173 -20.46 -5.18 -17.83
C LEU A 173 -21.42 -5.86 -18.83
N LEU A 174 -21.58 -7.18 -18.74
CA LEU A 174 -22.46 -7.95 -19.63
C LEU A 174 -23.95 -7.65 -19.41
N THR A 175 -24.34 -7.30 -18.19
CA THR A 175 -25.73 -6.97 -17.83
C THR A 175 -26.11 -5.51 -18.12
N GLY A 176 -25.21 -4.70 -18.69
CA GLY A 176 -25.45 -3.30 -19.01
C GLY A 176 -25.60 -2.38 -17.79
N LYS A 177 -25.42 -2.91 -16.58
CA LYS A 177 -25.37 -2.15 -15.33
C LYS A 177 -23.96 -1.65 -15.12
N THR A 178 -23.51 -0.74 -15.99
CA THR A 178 -22.23 -0.07 -15.77
C THR A 178 -22.43 0.98 -14.69
N PRO A 179 -21.64 0.94 -13.59
CA PRO A 179 -21.57 2.09 -12.71
C PRO A 179 -20.99 3.24 -13.53
N VAL A 180 -21.83 4.23 -13.86
CA VAL A 180 -21.34 5.48 -14.45
C VAL A 180 -20.56 6.17 -13.35
N ILE A 181 -19.23 6.07 -13.42
CA ILE A 181 -18.33 6.77 -12.52
C ILE A 181 -18.33 8.24 -12.97
N THR A 182 -19.38 8.96 -12.60
CA THR A 182 -19.50 10.40 -12.84
C THR A 182 -18.44 11.06 -11.98
N ALA A 183 -17.35 11.53 -12.59
CA ALA A 183 -16.31 12.28 -11.89
C ALA A 183 -16.97 13.45 -11.15
N THR A 184 -16.83 13.51 -9.83
CA THR A 184 -17.37 14.62 -9.02
C THR A 184 -16.67 15.95 -9.28
N HIS A 185 -15.57 15.95 -10.06
CA HIS A 185 -14.87 17.16 -10.52
C HIS A 185 -14.55 17.12 -12.03
N PRO A 186 -15.23 17.94 -12.86
CA PRO A 186 -14.89 18.12 -14.25
C PRO A 186 -13.95 19.32 -14.40
N SER A 187 -12.64 19.14 -14.26
CA SER A 187 -11.71 20.12 -14.83
C SER A 187 -10.46 19.45 -15.37
N ILE A 188 -10.23 19.62 -16.67
CA ILE A 188 -8.98 19.25 -17.38
C ILE A 188 -7.74 19.93 -16.77
N ASN A 189 -7.91 20.99 -16.00
CA ASN A 189 -6.81 21.77 -15.40
C ASN A 189 -6.04 21.02 -14.29
N ASN A 190 -6.51 19.85 -13.84
CA ASN A 190 -6.01 19.20 -12.63
C ASN A 190 -5.49 17.76 -12.88
N ILE A 191 -4.94 17.48 -14.06
CA ILE A 191 -4.25 16.19 -14.36
C ILE A 191 -3.21 15.87 -13.29
N MET A 192 -2.46 16.86 -12.82
CA MET A 192 -1.46 16.68 -11.77
C MET A 192 -2.05 16.21 -10.45
N SER A 193 -3.22 16.72 -10.04
CA SER A 193 -3.86 16.25 -8.80
C SER A 193 -4.28 14.78 -8.92
N ARG A 194 -4.79 14.36 -10.08
CA ARG A 194 -5.27 12.99 -10.34
C ARG A 194 -4.09 12.02 -10.42
N LEU A 195 -2.99 12.44 -11.02
CA LEU A 195 -1.72 11.71 -11.00
C LEU A 195 -1.18 11.61 -9.57
N ALA A 196 -1.21 12.69 -8.78
CA ALA A 196 -0.76 12.68 -7.39
C ALA A 196 -1.56 11.69 -6.53
N TYR A 197 -2.88 11.59 -6.72
CA TYR A 197 -3.71 10.59 -6.04
C TYR A 197 -3.42 9.16 -6.51
N SER A 198 -3.19 8.97 -7.81
CA SER A 198 -2.76 7.68 -8.37
C SER A 198 -1.41 7.24 -7.80
N LEU A 199 -0.42 8.14 -7.78
CA LEU A 199 0.90 7.90 -7.21
C LEU A 199 0.83 7.63 -5.71
N ARG A 200 0.00 8.38 -4.96
CA ARG A 200 -0.24 8.16 -3.53
C ARG A 200 -0.63 6.70 -3.24
N GLY A 201 -1.34 6.08 -4.17
CA GLY A 201 -1.77 4.69 -4.11
C GLY A 201 -0.74 3.62 -4.42
N SER A 202 0.33 4.03 -5.09
CA SER A 202 1.34 3.11 -5.58
C SER A 202 2.58 3.08 -4.67
N PHE A 203 2.63 3.88 -3.61
CA PHE A 203 3.69 3.87 -2.58
C PHE A 203 3.55 2.71 -1.58
N GLY A 204 3.33 1.49 -2.06
CA GLY A 204 3.50 0.27 -1.27
C GLY A 204 4.97 -0.19 -1.17
N PHE A 205 5.92 0.66 -1.56
CA PHE A 205 7.35 0.37 -1.50
C PHE A 205 7.98 1.24 -0.43
N SER A 206 8.31 0.62 0.70
CA SER A 206 9.08 1.22 1.78
C SER A 206 10.18 0.27 2.25
#